data_AF-A0A6M5YH01-F1
#
_entry.id   AF-A0A6M5YH01-F1
#
_cell.length_a   1.000
_cell.length_b   1.000
_cell.length_c   1.000
_cell.angle_alpha   90.00
_cell.angle_beta   90.00
_cell.angle_gamma   90.00
#
_symmetry.space_group_name_H-M   'P 1'
#
loop_
_entity.id
_entity.type
_entity.pdbx_description
1 polymer ?
#
loop_
_entity_poly.entity_id
_entity_poly.type
_entity_poly.pdbx_seq_one_letter_code
_entity_poly.pdbx_strand_id
1 'polypeptide(L)'
;MYLTKEALRGLVEECQRERTITPSMFAAFVKIAKYVYTTLNVPYLIDLDDFIQEACMRLMKWLYKIRPEDNVFSYLTELCRLAGCEMRERAFAHERMIDRYILRVKEAMPGRIQREINIESKDKCQIY
;
A
#
# COMPACT_ATOMS: atom_id res chain seq x y z
N MET A 1 -13.88 6.48 18.54
CA MET A 1 -12.91 6.20 19.63
C MET A 1 -11.52 6.60 19.16
N TYR A 2 -11.02 7.73 19.67
CA TYR A 2 -9.67 8.23 19.38
C TYR A 2 -8.65 7.37 20.15
N LEU A 3 -7.57 6.95 19.50
CA LEU A 3 -6.48 6.22 20.15
C LEU A 3 -5.54 7.26 20.77
N THR A 4 -5.47 7.35 22.10
CA THR A 4 -4.53 8.26 22.77
C THR A 4 -3.10 7.74 22.68
N LYS A 5 -2.11 8.60 22.89
CA LYS A 5 -0.69 8.21 22.89
C LYS A 5 -0.41 7.19 24.00
N GLU A 6 -1.01 7.38 25.16
CA GLU A 6 -0.88 6.52 26.33
C GLU A 6 -1.52 5.15 26.08
N ALA A 7 -2.69 5.11 25.45
CA ALA A 7 -3.34 3.85 25.10
C ALA A 7 -2.52 3.06 24.08
N LEU A 8 -1.97 3.73 23.07
CA LEU A 8 -1.11 3.09 22.08
C LEU A 8 0.17 2.54 22.72
N ARG A 9 0.79 3.31 23.63
CA ARG A 9 1.96 2.84 24.37
C ARG A 9 1.66 1.59 25.20
N GLY A 10 0.55 1.60 25.96
CA GLY A 10 0.13 0.45 26.75
C GLY A 10 -0.08 -0.82 25.92
N LEU A 11 -0.66 -0.67 24.72
CA LEU A 11 -0.81 -1.80 23.78
C LEU A 11 0.53 -2.35 23.29
N VAL A 12 1.52 -1.49 23.04
CA VAL A 12 2.87 -1.93 22.65
C VAL A 12 3.54 -2.67 23.80
N GLU A 13 3.49 -2.14 25.02
CA GLU A 13 4.05 -2.78 26.21
C GLU A 13 3.42 -4.16 26.46
N GLU A 14 2.09 -4.26 26.36
CA GLU A 14 1.33 -5.51 26.46
C GLU A 14 1.79 -6.54 25.42
N CYS A 15 1.82 -6.17 24.14
CA CYS A 15 2.21 -7.06 23.05
C CYS A 15 3.67 -7.52 23.17
N GLN A 16 4.56 -6.63 23.61
CA GLN A 16 5.97 -6.95 23.82
C GLN A 16 6.17 -7.90 25.00
N ARG A 17 5.46 -7.69 26.10
CA ARG A 17 5.46 -8.56 27.28
C ARG A 17 4.96 -9.95 26.95
N GLU A 18 3.84 -10.04 26.24
CA GLU A 18 3.16 -11.31 25.93
C GLU A 18 3.74 -12.01 24.69
N ARG A 19 4.65 -11.34 23.96
CA ARG A 19 5.22 -11.83 22.70
C ARG A 19 4.15 -12.26 21.69
N THR A 20 3.04 -11.54 21.68
CA THR A 20 1.92 -11.78 20.76
C THR A 20 1.32 -10.46 20.31
N ILE A 21 0.65 -10.45 19.16
CA ILE A 21 -0.10 -9.30 18.66
C ILE A 21 -1.54 -9.46 19.11
N THR A 22 -2.00 -8.60 20.01
CA THR A 22 -3.40 -8.63 20.47
C THR A 22 -4.33 -8.08 19.39
N PRO A 23 -5.63 -8.47 19.37
CA PRO A 23 -6.61 -7.91 18.45
C PRO A 23 -6.70 -6.37 18.52
N SER A 24 -6.53 -5.81 19.73
CA SER A 24 -6.51 -4.38 19.98
C SER A 24 -5.32 -3.69 19.31
N MET A 25 -4.13 -4.29 19.38
CA MET A 25 -2.95 -3.77 18.69
C MET A 25 -3.08 -3.87 17.16
N PHE A 26 -3.62 -4.98 16.66
CA PHE A 26 -3.90 -5.12 15.23
C PHE A 26 -4.92 -4.08 14.73
N ALA A 27 -5.99 -3.82 15.49
CA ALA A 27 -6.93 -2.76 15.19
C ALA A 27 -6.28 -1.37 15.20
N ALA A 28 -5.29 -1.13 16.08
CA ALA A 28 -4.50 0.09 16.08
C ALA A 28 -3.62 0.20 14.81
N PHE A 29 -2.97 -0.88 14.38
CA PHE A 29 -2.21 -0.92 13.12
C PHE A 29 -3.08 -0.56 11.92
N VAL A 30 -4.27 -1.15 11.79
CA VAL A 30 -5.20 -0.85 10.70
C VAL A 30 -5.61 0.62 10.71
N LYS A 31 -5.89 1.20 11.88
CA LYS A 31 -6.24 2.63 12.00
C LYS A 31 -5.09 3.54 11.57
N ILE A 32 -3.86 3.22 12.00
CA ILE A 32 -2.66 3.99 11.63
C ILE A 32 -2.41 3.88 10.12
N ALA A 33 -2.51 2.68 9.54
CA ALA A 33 -2.38 2.47 8.11
C ALA A 33 -3.43 3.30 7.34
N LYS A 34 -4.71 3.20 7.70
CA LYS A 34 -5.78 3.99 7.07
C LYS A 34 -5.51 5.50 7.16
N TYR A 35 -5.08 5.99 8.31
CA TYR A 35 -4.71 7.40 8.49
C TYR A 35 -3.57 7.82 7.56
N VAL A 36 -2.54 7.00 7.43
CA VAL A 36 -1.39 7.27 6.56
C VAL A 36 -1.82 7.26 5.09
N TYR A 37 -2.63 6.29 4.67
CA TYR A 37 -3.14 6.18 3.31
C TYR A 37 -3.91 7.44 2.88
N THR A 38 -4.82 7.90 3.74
CA THR A 38 -5.67 9.07 3.44
C THR A 38 -4.90 10.40 3.55
N THR A 39 -3.97 10.52 4.50
CA THR A 39 -3.28 11.79 4.78
C THR A 39 -2.08 12.01 3.86
N LEU A 40 -1.33 10.96 3.53
CA LEU A 40 -0.11 11.07 2.72
C LEU A 40 -0.36 10.86 1.22
N ASN A 41 -1.62 10.73 0.82
CA ASN A 41 -2.04 10.52 -0.57
C ASN A 41 -1.22 9.39 -1.22
N VAL A 42 -1.25 8.21 -0.59
CA VAL A 42 -0.67 7.00 -1.17
C VAL A 42 -1.28 6.82 -2.57
N PRO A 43 -0.46 6.56 -3.61
CA PRO A 43 -0.86 6.78 -5.00
C PRO A 43 -2.12 6.02 -5.39
N TYR A 44 -2.84 6.58 -6.36
CA TYR A 44 -3.96 5.97 -7.09
C TYR A 44 -3.69 4.52 -7.59
N LEU A 45 -2.42 4.14 -7.75
CA LEU A 45 -2.02 2.82 -8.25
C LEU A 45 -2.03 1.71 -7.19
N ILE A 46 -2.26 2.04 -5.91
CA ILE A 46 -2.23 1.07 -4.82
C ILE A 46 -3.62 0.98 -4.21
N ASP A 47 -4.18 -0.23 -4.17
CA ASP A 47 -5.45 -0.48 -3.49
C ASP A 47 -5.30 -0.28 -1.96
N LEU A 48 -6.37 0.21 -1.32
CA LEU A 48 -6.38 0.47 0.11
C LEU A 48 -6.13 -0.80 0.93
N ASP A 49 -6.76 -1.91 0.57
CA ASP A 49 -6.67 -3.15 1.33
C ASP A 49 -5.27 -3.77 1.20
N ASP A 50 -4.69 -3.73 -0.01
CA ASP A 50 -3.29 -4.13 -0.25
C ASP A 50 -2.31 -3.30 0.58
N PHE A 51 -2.52 -1.98 0.62
CA PHE A 51 -1.69 -1.10 1.45
C PHE A 51 -1.83 -1.42 2.93
N ILE A 52 -3.05 -1.59 3.44
CA ILE A 52 -3.28 -1.93 4.84
C ILE A 52 -2.59 -3.24 5.19
N GLN A 53 -2.67 -4.25 4.33
CA GLN A 53 -2.05 -5.55 4.55
C GLN A 53 -0.52 -5.43 4.64
N GLU A 54 0.13 -4.80 3.65
CA GLU A 54 1.58 -4.61 3.64
C GLU A 54 2.04 -3.77 4.85
N ALA A 55 1.33 -2.68 5.15
CA ALA A 55 1.62 -1.82 6.28
C ALA A 55 1.53 -2.61 7.59
N CYS A 56 0.45 -3.36 7.83
CA CYS A 56 0.29 -4.17 9.04
C CYS A 56 1.37 -5.25 9.16
N MET A 57 1.73 -5.93 8.06
CA MET A 57 2.83 -6.90 8.06
C MET A 57 4.15 -6.27 8.49
N ARG A 58 4.44 -5.06 7.98
CA ARG A 58 5.62 -4.30 8.39
C ARG A 58 5.56 -3.91 9.86
N LEU A 59 4.44 -3.37 10.35
CA LEU A 59 4.30 -2.99 11.75
C LEU A 59 4.50 -4.20 12.69
N MET A 60 3.90 -5.35 12.38
CA MET A 60 4.09 -6.58 13.16
C MET A 60 5.56 -7.02 13.23
N LYS A 61 6.29 -6.93 12.10
CA LYS A 61 7.72 -7.29 12.03
C LYS A 61 8.61 -6.40 12.90
N TRP A 62 8.25 -5.14 13.08
CA TRP A 62 9.08 -4.14 13.76
C TRP A 62 8.60 -3.81 15.18
N LEU A 63 7.42 -4.27 15.60
CA LEU A 63 6.83 -3.94 16.90
C LEU A 63 7.77 -4.20 18.08
N TYR A 64 8.44 -5.35 18.11
CA TYR A 64 9.34 -5.74 19.21
C TYR A 64 10.65 -4.95 19.26
N LYS A 65 10.91 -4.09 18.27
CA LYS A 65 12.07 -3.18 18.24
C LYS A 65 11.73 -1.77 18.69
N ILE A 66 10.44 -1.46 18.86
CA ILE A 66 9.98 -0.15 19.30
C ILE A 66 10.24 -0.03 20.79
N ARG A 67 10.80 1.10 21.22
CA ARG A 67 10.85 1.44 22.63
C ARG A 67 9.54 2.14 23.00
N PRO A 68 8.73 1.60 23.93
CA PRO A 68 7.44 2.21 24.30
C PRO A 68 7.56 3.64 24.85
N GLU A 69 8.72 4.02 25.38
CA GLU A 69 8.99 5.37 25.90
C GLU A 69 9.10 6.43 24.79
N ASP A 70 9.41 6.02 23.56
CA ASP A 70 9.56 6.90 22.41
C ASP A 70 8.19 7.34 21.85
N ASN A 71 8.21 8.20 20.85
CA ASN A 71 6.99 8.58 20.12
C ASN A 71 6.53 7.42 19.19
N VAL A 72 5.86 6.44 19.80
CA VAL A 72 5.33 5.23 19.15
C VAL A 72 4.49 5.57 17.93
N PHE A 73 3.61 6.56 18.02
CA PHE A 73 2.74 6.95 16.91
C PHE A 73 3.54 7.42 15.70
N SER A 74 4.52 8.31 15.90
CA SER A 74 5.40 8.78 14.82
C SER A 74 6.21 7.64 14.21
N TYR A 75 6.70 6.70 15.03
CA TYR A 75 7.45 5.55 14.51
C TYR A 75 6.57 4.62 13.66
N LEU A 76 5.37 4.27 14.14
CA LEU A 76 4.44 3.41 13.41
C LEU A 76 3.95 4.07 12.12
N THR A 77 3.64 5.38 12.15
CA THR A 77 3.24 6.11 10.95
C THR A 77 4.36 6.16 9.91
N GLU A 78 5.61 6.34 10.33
CA GLU A 78 6.76 6.34 9.42
C GLU A 78 6.98 4.95 8.78
N LEU A 79 6.80 3.86 9.53
CA LEU A 79 6.85 2.52 8.96
C LEU A 79 5.78 2.29 7.89
N CYS A 80 4.55 2.74 8.11
CA CYS A 80 3.48 2.69 7.11
C CYS A 80 3.83 3.53 5.87
N ARG A 81 4.41 4.72 6.06
CA ARG A 81 4.84 5.58 4.95
C ARG A 81 5.90 4.87 4.09
N LEU A 82 6.90 4.27 4.71
CA LEU A 82 7.94 3.50 4.02
C LEU A 82 7.35 2.31 3.24
N ALA A 83 6.35 1.60 3.81
CA ALA A 83 5.65 0.54 3.08
C ALA A 83 5.00 1.08 1.80
N GLY A 84 4.29 2.21 1.90
CA GLY A 84 3.67 2.86 0.74
C GLY A 84 4.68 3.34 -0.31
N CYS A 85 5.83 3.87 0.11
CA CYS A 85 6.92 4.24 -0.80
C CYS A 85 7.46 3.03 -1.57
N GLU A 86 7.71 1.91 -0.91
CA GLU A 86 8.23 0.70 -1.57
C GLU A 86 7.20 0.05 -2.50
N MET A 87 5.92 0.01 -2.10
CA MET A 87 4.84 -0.45 -2.98
C MET A 87 4.76 0.42 -4.25
N ARG A 88 4.88 1.74 -4.09
CA ARG A 88 4.90 2.69 -5.21
C ARG A 88 6.09 2.45 -6.13
N GLU A 89 7.28 2.26 -5.58
CA GLU A 89 8.48 1.96 -6.37
C GLU A 89 8.34 0.66 -7.16
N ARG A 90 7.77 -0.39 -6.54
CA ARG A 90 7.44 -1.66 -7.22
C ARG A 90 6.45 -1.42 -8.35
N ALA A 91 5.33 -0.74 -8.10
CA ALA A 91 4.31 -0.46 -9.11
C ALA A 91 4.89 0.27 -10.34
N PHE A 92 5.67 1.33 -10.12
CA PHE A 92 6.33 2.05 -11.21
C PHE A 92 7.41 1.21 -11.93
N ALA A 93 8.09 0.31 -11.24
CA ALA A 93 9.02 -0.60 -11.88
C ALA A 93 8.29 -1.58 -12.82
N HIS A 94 7.14 -2.09 -12.40
CA HIS A 94 6.28 -2.95 -13.21
C HIS A 94 5.71 -2.21 -14.44
N GLU A 95 5.23 -0.98 -14.26
CA GLU A 95 4.74 -0.14 -15.37
C GLU A 95 5.83 0.08 -16.43
N ARG A 96 7.03 0.49 -16.01
CA ARG A 96 8.19 0.64 -16.92
C ARG A 96 8.62 -0.66 -17.61
N MET A 97 8.34 -1.83 -17.02
CA MET A 97 8.59 -3.12 -17.67
C MET A 97 7.53 -3.42 -18.73
N ILE A 98 6.26 -3.13 -18.45
CA ILE A 98 5.15 -3.27 -19.39
C ILE A 98 5.37 -2.35 -20.60
N ASP A 99 5.70 -1.07 -20.38
CA ASP A 99 5.97 -0.12 -21.47
C ASP A 99 7.10 -0.59 -22.39
N ARG A 100 8.20 -1.07 -21.79
CA ARG A 100 9.32 -1.65 -22.55
C ARG A 100 8.95 -2.93 -23.28
N TYR A 101 8.03 -3.72 -22.74
CA TYR A 101 7.51 -4.90 -23.44
C TYR A 101 6.63 -4.50 -24.63
N ILE A 102 5.71 -3.55 -24.44
CA ILE A 102 4.86 -3.01 -25.51
C ILE A 102 5.71 -2.42 -26.64
N LEU A 103 6.77 -1.66 -26.32
CA LEU A 103 7.67 -1.10 -27.31
C LEU A 103 8.37 -2.20 -28.13
N ARG A 104 8.90 -3.24 -27.47
CA ARG A 104 9.54 -4.38 -28.16
C ARG A 104 8.56 -5.13 -29.06
N VAL A 105 7.31 -5.30 -28.64
CA VAL A 105 6.27 -5.92 -29.48
C VAL A 105 5.95 -5.04 -30.69
N LYS A 106 5.86 -3.72 -30.51
CA LYS A 106 5.67 -2.75 -31.62
C LYS A 106 6.80 -2.81 -32.64
N GLU A 107 8.05 -2.85 -32.17
CA GLU A 107 9.24 -2.94 -33.02
C GLU A 107 9.37 -4.29 -33.73
N ALA A 108 8.98 -5.39 -33.08
CA ALA A 108 9.03 -6.74 -33.65
C ALA A 108 7.89 -7.02 -34.66
N MET A 109 6.79 -6.26 -34.62
CA MET A 109 5.64 -6.41 -35.52
C MET A 109 5.18 -5.09 -36.13
N PRO A 110 6.00 -4.42 -36.98
CA PRO A 110 5.64 -3.19 -37.65
C PRO A 110 4.56 -3.48 -38.71
N GLY A 111 3.28 -3.44 -38.30
CA GLY A 111 2.13 -3.60 -39.21
C GLY A 111 0.92 -4.33 -38.64
N ARG A 112 1.00 -5.00 -37.48
CA ARG A 112 -0.18 -5.67 -36.88
C ARG A 112 -0.98 -4.80 -35.91
N ILE A 113 -0.36 -3.82 -35.25
CA ILE A 113 -1.02 -3.03 -34.19
C ILE A 113 -2.01 -1.99 -34.75
N GLN A 114 -1.94 -1.64 -36.03
CA GLN A 114 -2.91 -0.73 -36.67
C GLN A 114 -4.31 -1.36 -36.82
N ARG A 115 -4.44 -2.69 -36.79
CA ARG A 115 -5.72 -3.38 -37.06
C ARG A 115 -6.61 -3.57 -35.82
N GLU A 116 -6.07 -3.57 -34.60
CA GLU A 116 -6.87 -3.82 -33.40
C GLU A 116 -7.37 -2.53 -32.72
N ILE A 117 -6.68 -1.39 -32.90
CA ILE A 117 -7.15 -0.08 -32.39
C ILE A 117 -8.35 0.47 -33.21
N ASN A 118 -8.61 -0.08 -34.40
CA ASN A 118 -9.70 0.34 -35.28
C ASN A 118 -11.00 -0.50 -35.14
N ILE A 119 -11.02 -1.50 -34.26
CA ILE A 119 -12.21 -2.34 -34.05
C ILE A 119 -13.11 -1.79 -32.93
N GLU A 120 -12.57 -1.10 -31.92
CA GLU A 120 -13.38 -0.47 -30.86
C GLU A 120 -14.05 0.86 -31.26
N SER A 121 -13.65 1.48 -32.38
CA SER A 121 -14.24 2.75 -32.83
C SER A 121 -15.41 2.61 -33.81
N LYS A 122 -15.77 1.38 -34.22
CA LYS A 122 -16.90 1.12 -35.14
C LYS A 122 -18.16 0.57 -34.49
N ASP A 123 -18.09 -0.01 -33.29
CA ASP A 123 -19.27 -0.43 -32.54
C ASP A 123 -19.72 0.68 -31.58
N LYS A 124 -20.02 1.86 -32.15
CA LYS A 124 -21.07 2.71 -31.58
C LYS A 124 -22.38 1.92 -31.71
N CYS A 125 -22.67 1.11 -30.70
CA CYS A 125 -23.97 0.50 -30.49
C CYS A 125 -25.02 1.62 -30.44
N GLN A 126 -25.67 1.86 -31.57
CA GLN A 126 -27.01 2.43 -31.59
C GLN A 126 -27.94 1.36 -31.03
N ILE A 127 -28.56 1.63 -29.90
CA ILE A 127 -29.76 0.92 -29.45
C ILE A 127 -30.80 1.99 -29.15
N TYR A 128 -31.81 2.06 -30.03
CA TYR A 128 -33.15 2.54 -29.72
C TYR A 128 -33.86 1.53 -28.83
#